data_AF-A0AAD9T859-F1
#
_entry.id   AF-A0AAD9T859-F1
#
_cell.length_a   1.000
_cell.length_b   1.000
_cell.length_c   1.000
_cell.angle_alpha   90.00
_cell.angle_beta   90.00
_cell.angle_gamma   90.00
#
_symmetry.space_group_name_H-M   'P 1'
#
loop_
_entity.id
_entity.type
_entity.pdbx_description
1 polymer ?
#
loop_
_entity_poly.entity_id
_entity_poly.type
_entity_poly.pdbx_seq_one_letter_code
_entity_poly.pdbx_strand_id
1 'polypeptide(L)'
;MLRRLELQIWTELMEGLMAANCCGDYGRLSREAMEKFLEDAVFPSEVSNADSWHAQREKILQARVDSGGMNEAQMASTLLNGGVYPVPYPFMSQELLVRDDEVFKGIEEDFASNSTNCMVVRSTIRNTPGEDEVEATTEDDCLGVFATRDIVAGEIILVDKMSARSVGVDADPSACPTCCASPVKNFWNTCCSVLYCSQTCADVALQTYHVPICGRNVDYLYAAAKKATATTDFSLDALLLMRIIAISVMENCNHPLNSQAMVRLTPAYGFKEPNLIIFNFQDHIQTPIAILKTLDINIFTNPLYDTWVLHTMKCRLQNNKHGQTLGDWPGTSISGLYSMLNHSCSPNVDWRHDSASSEVTMFTTRDCKKGEELCISYIGSVGNDMSVVDRRKKLMGWFGMPCRCKKCTEEAAVQIVSDLSAAAQTVDLAA
;
A
#
# COMPACT_ATOMS: atom_id res chain seq x y z
N MET A 1 17.55 28.20 -26.11
CA MET A 1 17.57 26.77 -25.71
C MET A 1 16.92 26.59 -24.34
N LEU A 2 17.43 27.22 -23.27
CA LEU A 2 16.86 27.09 -21.91
C LEU A 2 15.38 27.45 -21.80
N ARG A 3 14.94 28.61 -22.31
CA ARG A 3 13.52 29.00 -22.32
C ARG A 3 12.61 27.97 -23.03
N ARG A 4 13.10 27.37 -24.12
CA ARG A 4 12.35 26.33 -24.87
C ARG A 4 12.24 25.04 -24.07
N LEU A 5 13.32 24.62 -23.42
CA LEU A 5 13.31 23.44 -22.53
C LEU A 5 12.39 23.67 -21.34
N GLU A 6 12.41 24.87 -20.77
CA GLU A 6 11.53 25.23 -19.68
C GLU A 6 10.06 25.16 -20.10
N LEU A 7 9.69 25.78 -21.23
CA LEU A 7 8.34 25.66 -21.79
C LEU A 7 7.93 24.19 -22.00
N GLN A 8 8.81 23.38 -22.56
CA GLN A 8 8.55 21.95 -22.76
C GLN A 8 8.28 21.23 -21.43
N ILE A 9 9.07 21.50 -20.38
CA ILE A 9 8.84 20.89 -19.05
C ILE A 9 7.43 21.19 -18.54
N TRP A 10 6.96 22.43 -18.69
CA TRP A 10 5.61 22.81 -18.25
C TRP A 10 4.51 22.11 -19.06
N THR A 11 4.67 22.04 -20.38
CA THR A 11 3.73 21.33 -21.26
C THR A 11 3.64 19.85 -20.89
N GLU A 12 4.78 19.15 -20.81
CA GLU A 12 4.83 17.71 -20.47
C GLU A 12 4.22 17.44 -19.08
N LEU A 13 4.47 18.33 -18.12
CA LEU A 13 3.91 18.21 -16.78
C LEU A 13 2.37 18.36 -16.79
N MET A 14 1.84 19.35 -17.51
CA MET A 14 0.39 19.53 -17.64
C MET A 14 -0.27 18.37 -18.40
N GLU A 15 0.34 17.89 -19.47
CA GLU A 15 -0.12 16.71 -20.21
C GLU A 15 -0.16 15.46 -19.32
N GLY A 16 0.86 15.26 -18.48
CA GLY A 16 0.88 14.17 -17.51
C GLY A 16 -0.24 14.28 -16.46
N LEU A 17 -0.49 15.48 -15.92
CA LEU A 17 -1.59 15.70 -14.96
C LEU A 17 -2.96 15.52 -15.61
N MET A 18 -3.09 15.92 -16.88
CA MET A 18 -4.26 15.60 -17.69
C MET A 18 -4.39 14.08 -17.86
N ALA A 19 -3.37 13.38 -18.34
CA ALA A 19 -3.45 11.93 -18.51
C ALA A 19 -3.81 11.18 -17.20
N ALA A 20 -3.33 11.66 -16.05
CA ALA A 20 -3.65 11.13 -14.72
C ALA A 20 -4.98 11.65 -14.16
N ASN A 21 -5.74 12.46 -14.90
CA ASN A 21 -7.03 13.02 -14.51
C ASN A 21 -6.93 13.86 -13.21
N CYS A 22 -5.82 14.57 -12.99
CA CYS A 22 -5.58 15.44 -11.84
C CYS A 22 -6.05 16.87 -12.13
N CYS A 23 -7.37 17.05 -12.30
CA CYS A 23 -7.94 18.30 -12.82
C CYS A 23 -7.59 19.53 -11.96
N GLY A 24 -7.56 19.39 -10.63
CA GLY A 24 -7.19 20.48 -9.71
C GLY A 24 -5.73 20.92 -9.87
N ASP A 25 -4.80 19.97 -9.90
CA ASP A 25 -3.37 20.24 -10.10
C ASP A 25 -3.09 20.80 -11.49
N TYR A 26 -3.74 20.27 -12.53
CA TYR A 26 -3.62 20.78 -13.89
C TYR A 26 -4.05 22.25 -13.96
N GLY A 27 -5.21 22.61 -13.40
CA GLY A 27 -5.68 23.99 -13.36
C GLY A 27 -4.79 24.93 -12.54
N ARG A 28 -4.18 24.45 -11.45
CA ARG A 28 -3.21 25.23 -10.68
C ARG A 28 -1.95 25.50 -11.51
N LEU A 29 -1.36 24.46 -12.11
CA LEU A 29 -0.12 24.61 -12.88
C LEU A 29 -0.31 25.40 -14.17
N SER A 30 -1.44 25.29 -14.86
CA SER A 30 -1.70 26.10 -16.07
C SER A 30 -1.74 27.60 -15.74
N ARG A 31 -2.31 27.98 -14.59
CA ARG A 31 -2.28 29.36 -14.09
C ARG A 31 -0.88 29.82 -13.71
N GLU A 32 -0.12 29.00 -12.97
CA GLU A 32 1.29 29.31 -12.63
C GLU A 32 2.15 29.47 -13.90
N ALA A 33 1.93 28.64 -14.92
CA ALA A 33 2.61 28.73 -16.21
C ALA A 33 2.25 30.03 -16.96
N MET A 34 0.97 30.39 -17.00
CA MET A 34 0.49 31.63 -17.62
C MET A 34 1.11 32.87 -16.96
N GLU A 35 1.20 32.90 -15.63
CA GLU A 35 1.86 33.98 -14.89
C GLU A 35 3.36 34.05 -15.18
N LYS A 36 4.00 32.90 -15.35
CA LYS A 36 5.44 32.80 -15.62
C LYS A 36 5.82 33.14 -17.05
N PHE A 37 4.97 32.81 -18.02
CA PHE A 37 5.23 32.97 -19.46
C PHE A 37 4.18 33.88 -20.11
N LEU A 38 4.13 35.14 -19.68
CA LEU A 38 3.14 36.14 -20.13
C LEU A 38 3.07 36.35 -21.66
N GLU A 39 4.16 36.11 -22.37
CA GLU A 39 4.26 36.26 -23.82
C GLU A 39 3.82 35.01 -24.60
N ASP A 40 3.59 33.89 -23.90
CA ASP A 40 3.21 32.63 -24.52
C ASP A 40 1.69 32.56 -24.72
N ALA A 41 1.28 32.39 -25.97
CA ALA A 41 -0.14 32.38 -26.35
C ALA A 41 -0.85 31.06 -26.02
N VAL A 42 -0.12 30.00 -25.65
CA VAL A 42 -0.68 28.66 -25.42
C VAL A 42 -1.24 28.54 -24.00
N PHE A 43 -0.54 29.01 -22.97
CA PHE A 43 -0.99 28.84 -21.58
C PHE A 43 -2.37 29.45 -21.26
N PRO A 44 -2.80 30.59 -21.83
CA PRO A 44 -4.18 31.05 -21.67
C PRO A 44 -5.22 30.03 -22.16
N SER A 45 -4.93 29.30 -23.24
CA SER A 45 -5.81 28.21 -23.70
C SER A 45 -5.78 27.00 -22.76
N GLU A 46 -4.62 26.66 -22.18
CA GLU A 46 -4.49 25.60 -21.18
C GLU A 46 -5.30 25.89 -19.90
N VAL A 47 -5.33 27.16 -19.46
CA VAL A 47 -6.19 27.58 -18.33
C VAL A 47 -7.67 27.36 -18.67
N SER A 48 -8.11 27.81 -19.85
CA SER A 48 -9.49 27.59 -20.31
C SER A 48 -9.83 26.11 -20.44
N ASN A 49 -8.91 25.29 -20.92
CA ASN A 49 -9.08 23.83 -21.03
C ASN A 49 -9.22 23.20 -19.65
N ALA A 50 -8.35 23.57 -18.70
CA ALA A 50 -8.39 23.07 -17.33
C ALA A 50 -9.70 23.43 -16.62
N ASP A 51 -10.17 24.68 -16.74
CA ASP A 51 -11.42 25.12 -16.11
C ASP A 51 -12.64 24.41 -16.71
N SER A 52 -12.71 24.30 -18.04
CA SER A 52 -13.79 23.57 -18.72
C SER A 52 -13.85 22.11 -18.29
N TRP A 53 -12.68 21.46 -18.18
CA TRP A 53 -12.62 20.07 -17.79
C TRP A 53 -12.94 19.84 -16.32
N HIS A 54 -12.46 20.71 -15.43
CA HIS A 54 -12.82 20.66 -14.01
C HIS A 54 -14.35 20.77 -13.84
N ALA A 55 -14.99 21.72 -14.51
CA ALA A 55 -16.45 21.91 -14.47
C ALA A 55 -17.20 20.69 -15.03
N GLN A 56 -16.71 20.08 -16.12
CA GLN A 56 -17.30 18.86 -16.66
C GLN A 56 -17.22 17.71 -15.65
N ARG A 57 -16.07 17.53 -15.00
CA ARG A 57 -15.86 16.48 -14.01
C ARG A 57 -16.73 16.68 -12.77
N GLU A 58 -16.81 17.91 -12.28
CA GLU A 58 -17.68 18.28 -11.17
C GLU A 58 -19.13 17.91 -11.47
N LYS A 59 -19.63 18.26 -12.67
CA LYS A 59 -20.99 17.90 -13.10
C LYS A 59 -21.23 16.38 -13.13
N ILE A 60 -20.26 15.60 -13.61
CA ILE A 60 -20.35 14.13 -13.65
C ILE A 60 -20.43 13.56 -12.24
N LEU A 61 -19.59 14.06 -11.32
CA LEU A 61 -19.57 13.59 -9.94
C LEU A 61 -20.81 14.05 -9.16
N GLN A 62 -21.29 15.27 -9.40
CA GLN A 62 -22.53 15.77 -8.81
C GLN A 62 -23.72 14.88 -9.18
N ALA A 63 -23.82 14.46 -10.44
CA ALA A 63 -24.88 13.53 -10.86
C ALA A 63 -24.81 12.18 -10.12
N ARG A 64 -23.63 11.73 -9.68
CA ARG A 64 -23.48 10.54 -8.82
C ARG A 64 -23.86 10.81 -7.38
N VAL A 65 -23.64 12.03 -6.87
CA VAL A 65 -24.13 12.44 -5.55
C VAL A 65 -25.66 12.48 -5.57
N ASP A 66 -26.25 13.11 -6.58
CA ASP A 66 -27.69 13.25 -6.75
C ASP A 66 -28.40 11.90 -6.88
N SER A 67 -27.75 10.90 -7.50
CA SER A 67 -28.27 9.53 -7.61
C SER A 67 -28.02 8.65 -6.39
N GLY A 68 -27.39 9.19 -5.32
CA GLY A 68 -27.03 8.45 -4.13
C GLY A 68 -25.88 7.46 -4.31
N GLY A 69 -25.18 7.50 -5.46
CA GLY A 69 -24.04 6.64 -5.78
C GLY A 69 -22.72 7.07 -5.12
N MET A 70 -22.68 8.24 -4.49
CA MET A 70 -21.61 8.72 -3.60
C MET A 70 -22.10 9.89 -2.73
N ASN A 71 -21.34 10.29 -1.72
CA ASN A 71 -21.61 11.50 -0.92
C ASN A 71 -20.71 12.69 -1.32
N GLU A 72 -21.02 13.89 -0.83
CA GLU A 72 -20.27 15.11 -1.13
C GLU A 72 -18.79 15.04 -0.73
N ALA A 73 -18.46 14.41 0.41
CA ALA A 73 -17.08 14.25 0.85
C ALA A 73 -16.28 13.34 -0.12
N GLN A 74 -16.88 12.25 -0.59
CA GLN A 74 -16.31 11.37 -1.61
C GLN A 74 -16.13 12.10 -2.94
N MET A 75 -17.08 12.96 -3.32
CA MET A 75 -16.98 13.79 -4.52
C MET A 75 -15.82 14.77 -4.40
N ALA A 76 -15.73 15.52 -3.30
CA ALA A 76 -14.63 16.45 -3.04
C ALA A 76 -13.27 15.73 -3.10
N SER A 77 -13.15 14.57 -2.45
CA SER A 77 -11.95 13.74 -2.52
C SER A 77 -11.65 13.25 -3.94
N THR A 78 -12.66 12.93 -4.74
CA THR A 78 -12.49 12.47 -6.13
C THR A 78 -12.16 13.63 -7.08
N LEU A 79 -12.55 14.87 -6.77
CA LEU A 79 -12.15 16.06 -7.53
C LEU A 79 -10.71 16.46 -7.23
N LEU A 80 -10.28 16.29 -5.97
CA LEU A 80 -8.91 16.54 -5.55
C LEU A 80 -7.92 15.56 -6.19
N ASN A 81 -8.35 14.32 -6.43
CA ASN A 81 -7.47 13.24 -6.87
C ASN A 81 -7.73 12.82 -8.32
N GLY A 82 -6.64 12.51 -9.02
CA GLY A 82 -6.67 11.74 -10.25
C GLY A 82 -6.55 10.23 -10.00
N GLY A 83 -6.20 9.51 -11.05
CA GLY A 83 -5.90 8.10 -10.94
C GLY A 83 -5.02 7.58 -12.07
N VAL A 84 -4.28 6.52 -11.77
CA VAL A 84 -3.38 5.84 -12.69
C VAL A 84 -3.56 4.34 -12.59
N TYR A 85 -3.23 3.61 -13.66
CA TYR A 85 -3.10 2.16 -13.61
C TYR A 85 -1.66 1.81 -13.25
N PRO A 86 -1.44 1.21 -12.07
CA PRO A 86 -0.10 0.85 -11.65
C PRO A 86 0.39 -0.35 -12.47
N VAL A 87 1.51 -0.20 -13.16
CA VAL A 87 2.14 -1.26 -13.94
C VAL A 87 3.63 -1.32 -13.63
N PRO A 88 4.28 -2.49 -13.81
CA PRO A 88 5.73 -2.54 -13.75
C PRO A 88 6.36 -1.55 -14.72
N TYR A 89 7.43 -0.88 -14.28
CA TYR A 89 8.15 0.03 -15.16
C TYR A 89 8.73 -0.75 -16.36
N PRO A 90 8.52 -0.32 -17.61
CA PRO A 90 8.86 -1.13 -18.79
C PRO A 90 10.34 -1.53 -18.92
N PHE A 91 11.23 -0.77 -18.29
CA PHE A 91 12.68 -1.00 -18.32
C PHE A 91 13.23 -1.47 -16.97
N MET A 92 12.36 -1.88 -16.03
CA MET A 92 12.78 -2.47 -14.77
C MET A 92 13.49 -3.82 -15.02
N SER A 93 14.59 -4.09 -14.32
CA SER A 93 15.26 -5.39 -14.38
C SER A 93 14.39 -6.50 -13.76
N GLN A 94 14.50 -7.72 -14.30
CA GLN A 94 13.69 -8.86 -13.86
C GLN A 94 13.88 -9.21 -12.37
N GLU A 95 15.09 -9.03 -11.85
CA GLU A 95 15.43 -9.20 -10.43
C GLU A 95 14.64 -8.27 -9.48
N LEU A 96 14.09 -7.16 -9.98
CA LEU A 96 13.28 -6.22 -9.19
C LEU A 96 11.77 -6.50 -9.32
N LEU A 97 11.36 -7.36 -10.25
CA LEU A 97 9.96 -7.71 -10.51
C LEU A 97 9.47 -8.86 -9.63
N VAL A 98 10.34 -9.83 -9.37
CA VAL A 98 10.01 -11.06 -8.66
C VAL A 98 11.03 -11.35 -7.57
N ARG A 99 10.59 -12.01 -6.50
CA ARG A 99 11.48 -12.53 -5.46
C ARG A 99 12.19 -13.77 -5.96
N ASP A 100 13.50 -13.65 -6.15
CA ASP A 100 14.36 -14.79 -6.43
C ASP A 100 14.44 -15.76 -5.24
N ASP A 101 15.17 -16.86 -5.43
CA ASP A 101 15.28 -17.91 -4.43
C ASP A 101 16.14 -17.50 -3.22
N GLU A 102 17.08 -16.56 -3.38
CA GLU A 102 17.86 -16.04 -2.25
C GLU A 102 16.98 -15.20 -1.33
N VAL A 103 16.16 -14.31 -1.91
CA VAL A 103 15.17 -13.52 -1.19
C VAL A 103 14.14 -14.42 -0.51
N PHE A 104 13.61 -15.40 -1.23
CA PHE A 104 12.64 -16.34 -0.67
C PHE A 104 13.21 -17.11 0.52
N LYS A 105 14.43 -17.65 0.39
CA LYS A 105 15.10 -18.34 1.49
C LYS A 105 15.35 -17.43 2.70
N GLY A 106 15.73 -16.17 2.48
CA GLY A 106 15.86 -15.19 3.54
C GLY A 106 14.54 -14.93 4.29
N ILE A 107 13.41 -14.91 3.57
CA ILE A 107 12.08 -14.81 4.18
C ILE A 107 11.75 -16.06 5.01
N GLU A 108 12.08 -17.26 4.52
CA GLU A 108 11.89 -18.51 5.27
C GLU A 108 12.69 -18.52 6.58
N GLU A 109 13.96 -18.12 6.53
CA GLU A 109 14.85 -18.04 7.70
C GLU A 109 14.34 -17.01 8.72
N ASP A 110 13.95 -15.81 8.26
CA ASP A 110 13.37 -14.78 9.12
C ASP A 110 12.07 -15.28 9.78
N PHE A 111 11.21 -15.96 9.03
CA PHE A 111 9.94 -16.47 9.54
C PHE A 111 10.15 -17.59 10.56
N ALA A 112 11.06 -18.53 10.28
CA ALA A 112 11.40 -19.62 11.20
C ALA A 112 12.00 -19.12 12.53
N SER A 113 12.65 -17.95 12.52
CA SER A 113 13.13 -17.32 13.77
C SER A 113 12.01 -16.72 14.64
N ASN A 114 10.82 -16.50 14.08
CA ASN A 114 9.66 -15.88 14.75
C ASN A 114 8.44 -16.80 14.88
N SER A 115 8.48 -18.01 14.29
CA SER A 115 7.40 -19.01 14.34
C SER A 115 7.97 -20.41 14.56
N THR A 116 7.30 -21.20 15.41
CA THR A 116 7.71 -22.59 15.70
C THR A 116 6.74 -23.64 15.15
N ASN A 117 5.59 -23.20 14.64
CA ASN A 117 4.47 -24.04 14.22
C ASN A 117 4.01 -23.78 12.79
N CYS A 118 4.64 -22.83 12.09
CA CYS A 118 4.29 -22.44 10.72
C CYS A 118 5.54 -22.23 9.85
N MET A 119 5.37 -22.27 8.53
CA MET A 119 6.42 -22.00 7.54
C MET A 119 5.87 -21.15 6.39
N VAL A 120 6.74 -20.44 5.68
CA VAL A 120 6.38 -19.71 4.45
C VAL A 120 6.60 -20.63 3.25
N VAL A 121 5.68 -20.62 2.30
CA VAL A 121 5.73 -21.43 1.08
C VAL A 121 5.33 -20.55 -0.11
N ARG A 122 5.82 -20.85 -1.32
CA ARG A 122 5.24 -20.28 -2.54
C ARG A 122 3.80 -20.82 -2.73
N SER A 123 2.81 -19.95 -2.58
CA SER A 123 1.39 -20.32 -2.55
C SER A 123 0.79 -20.34 -3.96
N THR A 124 -0.12 -21.28 -4.19
CA THR A 124 -0.88 -21.41 -5.44
C THR A 124 -2.25 -20.72 -5.38
N ILE A 125 -2.56 -19.96 -4.33
CA ILE A 125 -3.91 -19.40 -4.09
C ILE A 125 -4.40 -18.48 -5.21
N ARG A 126 -3.48 -17.90 -6.00
CA ARG A 126 -3.77 -17.03 -7.15
C ARG A 126 -3.80 -17.79 -8.49
N ASN A 127 -3.41 -19.06 -8.50
CA ASN A 127 -3.35 -19.82 -9.74
C ASN A 127 -4.77 -20.17 -10.21
N THR A 128 -4.94 -20.31 -11.52
CA THR A 128 -6.18 -20.82 -12.10
C THR A 128 -6.05 -22.34 -12.24
N PRO A 129 -7.01 -23.13 -11.72
CA PRO A 129 -7.04 -24.57 -12.00
C PRO A 129 -7.09 -24.78 -13.52
N GLY A 130 -6.27 -25.68 -14.06
CA GLY A 130 -6.36 -26.10 -15.46
C GLY A 130 -7.72 -26.75 -15.75
N GLU A 131 -8.15 -26.71 -17.03
CA GLU A 131 -9.38 -27.37 -17.47
C GLU A 131 -9.31 -28.91 -17.35
N ASP A 132 -8.10 -29.46 -17.34
CA ASP A 132 -7.77 -30.83 -16.96
C ASP A 132 -7.00 -30.78 -15.64
N GLU A 133 -7.04 -31.82 -14.80
CA GLU A 133 -6.42 -31.98 -13.46
C GLU A 133 -4.88 -31.80 -13.38
N VAL A 134 -4.32 -30.85 -14.12
CA VAL A 134 -2.93 -30.42 -14.11
C VAL A 134 -2.75 -29.44 -12.95
N GLU A 135 -1.70 -29.68 -12.16
CA GLU A 135 -1.28 -28.80 -11.08
C GLU A 135 -1.19 -27.35 -11.57
N ALA A 136 -1.82 -26.45 -10.82
CA ALA A 136 -1.84 -25.04 -11.16
C ALA A 136 -0.40 -24.48 -11.13
N THR A 137 0.12 -24.01 -12.27
CA THR A 137 1.46 -23.42 -12.38
C THR A 137 1.57 -22.15 -11.53
N THR A 138 2.61 -22.04 -10.68
CA THR A 138 2.92 -20.83 -9.85
C THR A 138 3.46 -19.70 -10.72
N GLU A 139 2.65 -19.22 -11.67
CA GLU A 139 3.04 -18.10 -12.56
C GLU A 139 3.14 -16.77 -11.79
N ASP A 140 2.43 -16.67 -10.67
CA ASP A 140 2.46 -15.50 -9.79
C ASP A 140 3.47 -15.72 -8.66
N ASP A 141 4.39 -14.77 -8.45
CA ASP A 141 5.22 -14.67 -7.25
C ASP A 141 4.31 -14.38 -6.03
N CYS A 142 3.70 -15.43 -5.50
CA CYS A 142 2.80 -15.39 -4.35
C CYS A 142 3.37 -16.27 -3.23
N LEU A 143 3.41 -15.72 -2.02
CA LEU A 143 3.79 -16.45 -0.81
C LEU A 143 2.54 -16.76 0.01
N GLY A 144 2.64 -17.72 0.90
CA GLY A 144 1.60 -18.11 1.87
C GLY A 144 2.23 -18.73 3.10
N VAL A 145 1.47 -18.82 4.19
CA VAL A 145 1.93 -19.42 5.45
C VAL A 145 1.17 -20.71 5.69
N PHE A 146 1.88 -21.78 6.04
CA PHE A 146 1.32 -23.11 6.24
C PHE A 146 1.70 -23.70 7.59
N ALA A 147 0.75 -24.40 8.22
CA ALA A 147 0.99 -25.07 9.49
C ALA A 147 1.95 -26.26 9.33
N THR A 148 2.98 -26.36 10.17
CA THR A 148 3.97 -27.46 10.13
C THR A 148 3.54 -28.68 10.97
N ARG A 149 2.54 -28.49 11.82
CA ARG A 149 1.87 -29.49 12.66
C ARG A 149 0.41 -29.11 12.89
N ASP A 150 -0.33 -29.94 13.59
CA ASP A 150 -1.64 -29.54 14.13
C ASP A 150 -1.45 -28.39 15.16
N ILE A 151 -2.31 -27.38 15.07
CA ILE A 151 -2.30 -26.17 15.91
C ILE A 151 -3.67 -26.05 16.56
N VAL A 152 -3.71 -25.82 17.86
CA VAL A 152 -4.98 -25.65 18.59
C VAL A 152 -5.48 -24.22 18.50
N ALA A 153 -6.79 -24.01 18.65
CA ALA A 153 -7.38 -22.67 18.69
C ALA A 153 -6.73 -21.77 19.75
N GLY A 154 -6.46 -20.51 19.39
CA GLY A 154 -5.86 -19.50 20.27
C GLY A 154 -4.34 -19.56 20.38
N GLU A 155 -3.69 -20.52 19.73
CA GLU A 155 -2.22 -20.64 19.75
C GLU A 155 -1.59 -19.50 18.92
N ILE A 156 -0.54 -18.89 19.46
CA ILE A 156 0.23 -17.86 18.74
C ILE A 156 1.06 -18.54 17.64
N ILE A 157 0.96 -18.00 16.43
CA ILE A 157 1.70 -18.50 15.27
C ILE A 157 2.87 -17.61 14.87
N LEU A 158 2.79 -16.32 15.18
CA LEU A 158 3.79 -15.32 14.80
C LEU A 158 3.68 -14.10 15.72
N VAL A 159 4.83 -13.57 16.10
CA VAL A 159 4.95 -12.22 16.68
C VAL A 159 5.89 -11.42 15.78
N ASP A 160 5.34 -10.49 15.00
CA ASP A 160 6.08 -9.68 14.04
C ASP A 160 6.50 -8.35 14.68
N LYS A 161 7.78 -8.29 15.08
CA LYS A 161 8.37 -7.17 15.80
C LYS A 161 8.98 -6.14 14.87
N MET A 162 9.01 -4.89 15.32
CA MET A 162 9.64 -3.80 14.57
C MET A 162 11.12 -4.05 14.33
N SER A 163 11.55 -3.85 13.09
CA SER A 163 12.89 -4.16 12.59
C SER A 163 13.15 -3.40 11.28
N ALA A 164 14.23 -3.74 10.57
CA ALA A 164 14.43 -3.27 9.19
C ALA A 164 13.36 -3.79 8.21
N ARG A 165 12.63 -4.86 8.57
CA ARG A 165 11.63 -5.53 7.71
C ARG A 165 10.19 -5.12 8.04
N SER A 166 9.97 -4.70 9.29
CA SER A 166 8.67 -4.35 9.84
C SER A 166 8.74 -2.95 10.43
N VAL A 167 8.02 -2.01 9.82
CA VAL A 167 8.22 -0.58 9.94
C VAL A 167 6.89 0.08 10.29
N GLY A 168 6.83 0.74 11.45
CA GLY A 168 5.67 1.52 11.89
C GLY A 168 5.95 3.02 11.93
N VAL A 169 4.91 3.81 11.64
CA VAL A 169 4.89 5.27 11.84
C VAL A 169 3.53 5.72 12.35
N ASP A 170 3.52 6.81 13.12
CA ASP A 170 2.33 7.50 13.59
C ASP A 170 2.44 9.01 13.42
N ALA A 171 1.34 9.72 13.65
CA ALA A 171 1.29 11.18 13.61
C ALA A 171 1.85 11.85 14.89
N ASP A 172 2.28 11.07 15.88
CA ASP A 172 2.82 11.59 17.15
C ASP A 172 4.35 11.70 17.11
N PRO A 173 4.92 12.91 17.00
CA PRO A 173 6.37 13.08 17.05
C PRO A 173 6.97 12.77 18.44
N SER A 174 6.13 12.56 19.48
CA SER A 174 6.57 12.22 20.84
C SER A 174 6.52 10.73 21.16
N ALA A 175 5.91 9.92 20.30
CA ALA A 175 5.90 8.47 20.44
C ALA A 175 7.30 7.87 20.19
N CYS A 176 7.50 6.62 20.62
CA CYS A 176 8.72 5.87 20.31
C CYS A 176 8.90 5.77 18.79
N PRO A 177 9.99 6.30 18.20
CA PRO A 177 10.13 6.32 16.74
C PRO A 177 10.21 4.94 16.09
N THR A 178 10.48 3.88 16.85
CA THR A 178 10.64 2.51 16.34
C THR A 178 9.35 1.72 16.32
N CYS A 179 8.53 1.83 17.37
CA CYS A 179 7.35 1.00 17.55
C CYS A 179 6.08 1.78 17.85
N CYS A 180 6.14 3.11 17.79
CA CYS A 180 5.03 4.02 18.00
C CYS A 180 4.38 3.95 19.40
N ALA A 181 5.00 3.23 20.34
CA ALA A 181 4.53 3.18 21.71
C ALA A 181 4.86 4.45 22.48
N SER A 182 3.89 4.93 23.25
CA SER A 182 4.10 6.02 24.20
C SER A 182 5.16 5.60 25.24
N PRO A 183 6.32 6.28 25.30
CA PRO A 183 7.38 5.90 26.23
C PRO A 183 6.92 6.11 27.69
N VAL A 184 6.83 5.04 28.48
CA VAL A 184 6.58 5.12 29.93
C VAL A 184 7.88 5.37 30.70
N LYS A 185 9.02 5.04 30.08
CA LYS A 185 10.38 5.31 30.53
C LYS A 185 11.18 5.87 29.37
N ASN A 186 12.20 6.64 29.69
CA ASN A 186 13.05 7.31 28.70
C ASN A 186 14.31 6.48 28.46
N PHE A 187 14.46 6.00 27.22
CA PHE A 187 15.70 5.43 26.70
C PHE A 187 16.21 6.31 25.57
N TRP A 188 17.53 6.33 25.36
CA TRP A 188 18.19 7.13 24.34
C TRP A 188 19.15 6.26 23.53
N ASN A 189 19.35 6.63 22.27
CA ASN A 189 20.41 6.05 21.47
C ASN A 189 21.74 6.78 21.74
N THR A 190 22.84 6.27 21.18
CA THR A 190 24.19 6.84 21.37
C THR A 190 24.50 8.04 20.46
N CYS A 191 23.62 8.36 19.50
CA CYS A 191 23.78 9.45 18.54
C CYS A 191 23.21 10.77 19.05
N CYS A 192 21.98 10.77 19.59
CA CYS A 192 21.32 11.97 20.09
C CYS A 192 20.25 11.67 21.15
N SER A 193 19.64 12.71 21.71
CA SER A 193 18.67 12.62 22.81
C SER A 193 17.23 12.32 22.38
N VAL A 194 17.02 11.61 21.26
CA VAL A 194 15.70 11.10 20.87
C VAL A 194 15.23 10.03 21.85
N LEU A 195 13.95 10.09 22.23
CA LEU A 195 13.33 9.21 23.23
C LEU A 195 12.80 7.92 22.60
N TYR A 196 13.00 6.80 23.30
CA TYR A 196 12.49 5.48 22.95
C TYR A 196 11.84 4.82 24.17
N CYS A 197 10.91 3.88 23.94
CA CYS A 197 10.25 3.14 25.01
C CYS A 197 11.13 2.04 25.65
N SER A 198 12.20 1.61 24.97
CA SER A 198 13.14 0.58 25.42
C SER A 198 14.51 0.76 24.77
N GLN A 199 15.56 0.18 25.37
CA GLN A 199 16.89 0.13 24.75
C GLN A 199 16.87 -0.64 23.43
N THR A 200 16.11 -1.74 23.34
CA THR A 200 15.92 -2.49 22.09
C THR A 200 15.40 -1.60 20.96
N CYS A 201 14.41 -0.74 21.24
CA CYS A 201 13.89 0.20 20.24
C CYS A 201 14.93 1.25 19.83
N ALA A 202 15.74 1.74 20.78
CA ALA A 202 16.82 2.68 20.48
C ALA A 202 17.90 2.04 19.59
N ASP A 203 18.27 0.79 19.88
CA ASP A 203 19.28 0.03 19.14
C ASP A 203 18.77 -0.28 17.72
N VAL A 204 17.53 -0.75 17.57
CA VAL A 204 16.89 -0.98 16.26
C VAL A 204 16.88 0.31 15.46
N ALA A 205 16.49 1.44 16.04
CA ALA A 205 16.48 2.71 15.34
C ALA A 205 17.86 3.08 14.80
N LEU A 206 18.87 2.99 15.67
CA LEU A 206 20.25 3.34 15.35
C LEU A 206 20.83 2.47 14.24
N GLN A 207 20.46 1.19 14.22
CA GLN A 207 20.91 0.23 13.20
C GLN A 207 20.16 0.35 11.87
N THR A 208 18.95 0.91 11.84
CA THR A 208 18.06 0.78 10.68
C THR A 208 17.68 2.07 9.98
N TYR A 209 17.35 3.16 10.69
CA TYR A 209 16.83 4.37 10.01
C TYR A 209 17.24 5.69 10.65
N HIS A 210 17.76 5.66 11.88
CA HIS A 210 17.94 6.88 12.66
C HIS A 210 18.97 7.82 12.03
N VAL A 211 20.13 7.29 11.64
CA VAL A 211 21.25 8.10 11.14
C VAL A 211 20.87 8.91 9.89
N PRO A 212 20.20 8.33 8.87
CA PRO A 212 19.77 9.11 7.71
C PRO A 212 18.76 10.22 8.02
N ILE A 213 18.00 10.15 9.12
CA ILE A 213 16.96 11.13 9.47
C ILE A 213 17.47 12.14 10.51
N CYS A 214 18.39 11.75 11.38
CA CYS A 214 18.81 12.52 12.55
C CYS A 214 19.31 13.92 12.16
N GLY A 215 18.81 14.95 12.86
CA GLY A 215 19.19 16.34 12.66
C GLY A 215 18.52 17.04 11.45
N ARG A 216 17.69 16.33 10.68
CA ARG A 216 16.97 16.89 9.52
C ARG A 216 15.58 17.37 9.93
N ASN A 217 15.09 18.41 9.24
CA ASN A 217 13.74 18.92 9.47
C ASN A 217 12.71 18.05 8.72
N VAL A 218 11.97 17.24 9.49
CA VAL A 218 10.85 16.42 9.02
C VAL A 218 9.50 16.90 9.57
N ASP A 219 9.45 18.07 10.21
CA ASP A 219 8.26 18.60 10.89
C ASP A 219 7.09 18.78 9.92
N TYR A 220 7.38 19.07 8.65
CA TYR A 220 6.37 19.22 7.61
C TYR A 220 5.57 17.92 7.37
N LEU A 221 6.20 16.74 7.51
CA LEU A 221 5.53 15.45 7.37
C LEU A 221 4.60 15.18 8.55
N TYR A 222 5.08 15.44 9.78
CA TYR A 222 4.26 15.30 10.98
C TYR A 222 3.11 16.30 11.00
N ALA A 223 3.34 17.55 10.59
CA ALA A 223 2.30 18.57 10.50
C ALA A 223 1.19 18.19 9.50
N ALA A 224 1.54 17.52 8.40
CA ALA A 224 0.59 16.95 7.46
C ALA A 224 -0.15 15.75 8.08
N ALA A 225 0.58 14.79 8.66
CA ALA A 225 0.01 13.58 9.24
C ALA A 225 -0.97 13.84 10.39
N LYS A 226 -0.72 14.86 11.22
CA LYS A 226 -1.65 15.27 12.29
C LYS A 226 -2.99 15.81 11.79
N LYS A 227 -3.05 16.29 10.55
CA LYS A 227 -4.28 16.80 9.92
C LYS A 227 -5.02 15.71 9.14
N ALA A 228 -4.47 14.50 9.06
CA ALA A 228 -5.07 13.41 8.31
C ALA A 228 -6.38 12.99 8.98
N THR A 229 -7.48 13.24 8.28
CA THR A 229 -8.85 12.93 8.73
C THR A 229 -9.61 12.02 7.77
N ALA A 230 -9.02 11.72 6.60
CA ALA A 230 -9.64 10.94 5.54
C ALA A 230 -8.78 9.74 5.13
N THR A 231 -9.40 8.68 4.63
CA THR A 231 -8.72 7.49 4.11
C THR A 231 -7.96 7.72 2.80
N THR A 232 -8.22 8.84 2.12
CA THR A 232 -7.52 9.30 0.91
C THR A 232 -6.36 10.25 1.21
N ASP A 233 -6.06 10.49 2.49
CA ASP A 233 -4.91 11.27 2.92
C ASP A 233 -3.66 10.38 2.95
N PHE A 234 -2.63 10.77 2.20
CA PHE A 234 -1.36 10.05 2.09
C PHE A 234 -0.27 10.60 3.04
N SER A 235 -0.62 11.46 4.00
CA SER A 235 0.37 12.07 4.89
C SER A 235 1.09 11.04 5.77
N LEU A 236 0.37 10.00 6.23
CA LEU A 236 0.98 8.87 6.95
C LEU A 236 1.83 8.00 6.01
N ASP A 237 1.40 7.79 4.77
CA ASP A 237 2.20 7.13 3.74
C ASP A 237 3.51 7.85 3.46
N ALA A 238 3.52 9.19 3.53
CA ALA A 238 4.73 9.98 3.35
C ALA A 238 5.74 9.76 4.49
N LEU A 239 5.27 9.67 5.74
CA LEU A 239 6.11 9.28 6.88
C LEU A 239 6.68 7.87 6.71
N LEU A 240 5.85 6.93 6.26
CA LEU A 240 6.25 5.54 6.02
C LEU A 240 7.29 5.46 4.89
N LEU A 241 7.06 6.15 3.78
CA LEU A 241 7.98 6.23 2.65
C LEU A 241 9.33 6.82 3.07
N MET A 242 9.31 7.91 3.85
CA MET A 242 10.54 8.52 4.39
C MET A 242 11.32 7.51 5.25
N ARG A 243 10.63 6.75 6.09
CA ARG A 243 11.24 5.70 6.91
C ARG A 243 11.88 4.60 6.06
N ILE A 244 11.18 4.15 5.04
CA ILE A 244 11.64 3.10 4.12
C ILE A 244 12.85 3.55 3.30
N ILE A 245 12.84 4.80 2.82
CA ILE A 245 14.00 5.37 2.13
C ILE A 245 15.19 5.45 3.09
N ALA A 246 14.99 5.92 4.32
CA ALA A 246 16.04 5.94 5.33
C ALA A 246 16.62 4.55 5.60
N ILE A 247 15.77 3.51 5.69
CA ILE A 247 16.23 2.12 5.82
C ILE A 247 17.09 1.71 4.63
N SER A 248 16.64 1.99 3.40
CA SER A 248 17.41 1.64 2.20
C SER A 248 18.79 2.32 2.15
N VAL A 249 18.88 3.57 2.63
CA VAL A 249 20.15 4.31 2.74
C VAL A 249 21.06 3.69 3.81
N MET A 250 20.50 3.32 4.97
CA MET A 250 21.27 2.73 6.07
C MET A 250 21.80 1.34 5.72
N GLU A 251 21.02 0.53 5.01
CA GLU A 251 21.41 -0.79 4.53
C GLU A 251 22.47 -0.73 3.42
N ASN A 252 22.58 0.40 2.71
CA ASN A 252 23.48 0.60 1.58
C ASN A 252 23.39 -0.53 0.53
N CYS A 253 22.15 -0.94 0.23
CA CYS A 253 21.86 -1.97 -0.75
C CYS A 253 22.12 -1.50 -2.19
N ASN A 254 22.35 -2.43 -3.12
CA ASN A 254 22.63 -2.11 -4.53
C ASN A 254 21.49 -1.35 -5.22
N HIS A 255 20.25 -1.53 -4.75
CA HIS A 255 19.07 -0.84 -5.24
C HIS A 255 18.04 -0.74 -4.11
N PRO A 256 17.35 0.39 -3.88
CA PRO A 256 16.51 0.56 -2.70
C PRO A 256 15.24 -0.33 -2.69
N LEU A 257 14.82 -0.86 -3.84
CA LEU A 257 13.79 -1.92 -3.90
C LEU A 257 14.26 -3.28 -3.37
N ASN A 258 15.58 -3.46 -3.19
CA ASN A 258 16.19 -4.64 -2.59
C ASN A 258 16.45 -4.47 -1.09
N SER A 259 16.01 -3.35 -0.49
CA SER A 259 16.05 -3.21 0.96
C SER A 259 15.20 -4.27 1.65
N GLN A 260 15.53 -4.63 2.89
CA GLN A 260 14.90 -5.75 3.59
C GLN A 260 13.39 -5.57 3.78
N ALA A 261 12.93 -4.33 3.95
CA ALA A 261 11.52 -3.98 3.98
C ALA A 261 10.85 -4.15 2.62
N MET A 262 11.50 -3.77 1.52
CA MET A 262 10.87 -3.65 0.21
C MET A 262 10.87 -4.93 -0.59
N VAL A 263 11.96 -5.69 -0.57
CA VAL A 263 12.18 -6.82 -1.49
C VAL A 263 11.15 -7.94 -1.32
N ARG A 264 10.58 -8.06 -0.12
CA ARG A 264 9.60 -9.07 0.25
C ARG A 264 8.15 -8.73 -0.12
N LEU A 265 7.86 -7.48 -0.47
CA LEU A 265 6.49 -6.98 -0.61
C LEU A 265 5.95 -7.14 -2.03
N THR A 266 4.71 -7.58 -2.13
CA THR A 266 3.99 -7.70 -3.41
C THR A 266 3.47 -6.33 -3.87
N PRO A 267 3.77 -5.83 -5.08
CA PRO A 267 3.24 -4.56 -5.58
C PRO A 267 1.76 -4.64 -5.96
N ALA A 268 1.01 -3.55 -5.77
CA ALA A 268 -0.37 -3.40 -6.26
C ALA A 268 -0.41 -3.10 -7.77
N TYR A 269 0.03 -4.02 -8.64
CA TYR A 269 -0.09 -3.85 -10.10
C TYR A 269 -1.40 -4.39 -10.69
N GLY A 270 -2.03 -5.38 -10.03
CA GLY A 270 -3.26 -6.00 -10.54
C GLY A 270 -3.04 -6.72 -11.87
N PHE A 271 -2.08 -7.65 -11.93
CA PHE A 271 -1.58 -8.29 -13.16
C PHE A 271 -2.65 -8.89 -14.09
N LYS A 272 -3.79 -9.37 -13.57
CA LYS A 272 -4.89 -9.96 -14.36
C LYS A 272 -5.99 -8.95 -14.64
N GLU A 273 -6.43 -8.21 -13.63
CA GLU A 273 -7.42 -7.12 -13.75
C GLU A 273 -6.86 -5.83 -13.11
N PRO A 274 -6.21 -4.95 -13.91
CA PRO A 274 -5.63 -3.71 -13.41
C PRO A 274 -6.71 -2.80 -12.82
N ASN A 275 -6.50 -2.35 -11.58
CA ASN A 275 -7.39 -1.40 -10.92
C ASN A 275 -6.77 -0.01 -10.94
N LEU A 276 -7.61 1.00 -11.15
CA LEU A 276 -7.20 2.39 -11.01
C LEU A 276 -6.85 2.67 -9.54
N ILE A 277 -5.65 3.19 -9.29
CA ILE A 277 -5.26 3.70 -7.97
C ILE A 277 -5.32 5.22 -7.96
N ILE A 278 -5.51 5.78 -6.76
CA ILE A 278 -5.50 7.23 -6.56
C ILE A 278 -4.12 7.79 -6.88
N PHE A 279 -4.09 8.91 -7.59
CA PHE A 279 -2.88 9.67 -7.87
C PHE A 279 -3.16 11.16 -7.74
N ASN A 280 -2.20 11.92 -7.20
CA ASN A 280 -2.22 13.38 -7.18
C ASN A 280 -0.78 13.91 -7.20
N PHE A 281 -0.57 15.14 -7.64
CA PHE A 281 0.78 15.67 -7.85
C PHE A 281 1.55 15.84 -6.54
N GLN A 282 0.87 16.31 -5.50
CA GLN A 282 1.47 16.57 -4.19
C GLN A 282 2.07 15.29 -3.59
N ASP A 283 1.27 14.24 -3.43
CA ASP A 283 1.65 13.04 -2.69
C ASP A 283 2.48 12.06 -3.51
N HIS A 284 2.36 12.08 -4.84
CA HIS A 284 3.04 11.11 -5.71
C HIS A 284 4.31 11.67 -6.35
N ILE A 285 4.46 12.99 -6.45
CA ILE A 285 5.64 13.62 -7.05
C ILE A 285 6.33 14.58 -6.08
N GLN A 286 5.63 15.60 -5.56
CA GLN A 286 6.27 16.68 -4.79
C GLN A 286 6.78 16.20 -3.42
N THR A 287 5.94 15.49 -2.67
CA THR A 287 6.28 14.98 -1.33
C THR A 287 7.43 13.96 -1.37
N PRO A 288 7.45 12.95 -2.28
CA PRO A 288 8.61 12.07 -2.43
C PRO A 288 9.91 12.82 -2.77
N ILE A 289 9.87 13.80 -3.69
CA ILE A 289 11.03 14.63 -4.02
C ILE A 289 11.50 15.44 -2.80
N ALA A 290 10.56 16.00 -2.02
CA ALA A 290 10.89 16.73 -0.79
C ALA A 290 11.55 15.82 0.26
N ILE A 291 11.08 14.56 0.39
CA ILE A 291 11.70 13.55 1.26
C ILE A 291 13.13 13.25 0.80
N LEU A 292 13.35 12.97 -0.49
CA LEU A 292 14.69 12.70 -1.02
C LEU A 292 15.65 13.87 -0.74
N LYS A 293 15.21 15.11 -0.99
CA LYS A 293 15.99 16.31 -0.68
C LYS A 293 16.26 16.46 0.81
N THR A 294 15.27 16.16 1.66
CA THR A 294 15.43 16.20 3.12
C THR A 294 16.51 15.23 3.57
N LEU A 295 16.62 14.06 2.92
CA LEU A 295 17.62 13.02 3.19
C LEU A 295 18.95 13.22 2.43
N ASP A 296 19.20 14.39 1.84
CA ASP A 296 20.37 14.71 0.98
C ASP A 296 20.56 13.79 -0.23
N ILE A 297 19.49 13.18 -0.74
CA ILE A 297 19.52 12.40 -1.97
C ILE A 297 19.30 13.34 -3.15
N ASN A 298 20.32 13.46 -4.01
CA ASN A 298 20.25 14.30 -5.20
C ASN A 298 19.41 13.62 -6.29
N ILE A 299 18.23 14.18 -6.56
CA ILE A 299 17.25 13.68 -7.54
C ILE A 299 17.73 13.69 -9.00
N PHE A 300 18.79 14.43 -9.33
CA PHE A 300 19.30 14.53 -10.69
C PHE A 300 20.51 13.63 -10.95
N THR A 301 21.29 13.33 -9.90
CA THR A 301 22.54 12.57 -10.05
C THR A 301 22.47 11.17 -9.45
N ASN A 302 21.45 10.86 -8.65
CA ASN A 302 21.26 9.54 -8.07
C ASN A 302 20.11 8.80 -8.80
N PRO A 303 20.43 7.92 -9.77
CA PRO A 303 19.40 7.20 -10.53
C PRO A 303 18.67 6.12 -9.70
N LEU A 304 19.19 5.77 -8.51
CA LEU A 304 18.57 4.74 -7.65
C LEU A 304 17.23 5.16 -7.06
N TYR A 305 16.92 6.47 -7.05
CA TYR A 305 15.69 7.01 -6.50
C TYR A 305 14.88 7.77 -7.56
N ASP A 306 14.92 7.32 -8.82
CA ASP A 306 14.08 7.85 -9.89
C ASP A 306 12.58 7.66 -9.56
N THR A 307 11.74 8.46 -10.21
CA THR A 307 10.28 8.50 -10.05
C THR A 307 9.61 7.12 -10.18
N TRP A 308 10.08 6.26 -11.09
CA TRP A 308 9.54 4.90 -11.23
C TRP A 308 9.89 4.00 -10.03
N VAL A 309 11.04 4.22 -9.40
CA VAL A 309 11.46 3.51 -8.17
C VAL A 309 10.56 3.91 -7.02
N LEU A 310 10.35 5.22 -6.84
CA LEU A 310 9.45 5.77 -5.82
C LEU A 310 8.02 5.28 -6.04
N HIS A 311 7.55 5.24 -7.29
CA HIS A 311 6.24 4.69 -7.64
C HIS A 311 6.13 3.21 -7.26
N THR A 312 7.14 2.41 -7.61
CA THR A 312 7.18 0.98 -7.26
C THR A 312 7.20 0.76 -5.75
N MET A 313 7.96 1.60 -5.01
CA MET A 313 7.92 1.60 -3.55
C MET A 313 6.50 1.86 -3.05
N LYS A 314 5.83 2.91 -3.51
CA LYS A 314 4.45 3.23 -3.12
C LYS A 314 3.48 2.09 -3.47
N CYS A 315 3.60 1.45 -4.63
CA CYS A 315 2.75 0.31 -4.99
C CYS A 315 2.93 -0.90 -4.06
N ARG A 316 4.17 -1.18 -3.63
CA ARG A 316 4.46 -2.22 -2.63
C ARG A 316 3.94 -1.83 -1.24
N LEU A 317 4.12 -0.58 -0.82
CA LEU A 317 3.59 -0.09 0.46
C LEU A 317 2.06 -0.14 0.48
N GLN A 318 1.39 0.38 -0.55
CA GLN A 318 -0.07 0.43 -0.63
C GLN A 318 -0.71 -0.96 -0.54
N ASN A 319 -0.10 -1.97 -1.15
CA ASN A 319 -0.65 -3.33 -1.15
C ASN A 319 -0.48 -4.06 0.19
N ASN A 320 0.55 -3.72 0.96
CA ASN A 320 0.97 -4.47 2.16
C ASN A 320 0.82 -3.71 3.47
N LYS A 321 0.58 -2.39 3.42
CA LYS A 321 0.38 -1.58 4.63
C LYS A 321 -0.92 -1.96 5.32
N HIS A 322 -0.92 -1.83 6.64
CA HIS A 322 -2.13 -1.82 7.44
C HIS A 322 -2.20 -0.53 8.25
N GLY A 323 -3.43 -0.04 8.43
CA GLY A 323 -3.72 1.14 9.23
C GLY A 323 -3.99 0.73 10.67
N GLN A 324 -3.53 1.54 11.60
CA GLN A 324 -3.69 1.32 13.03
C GLN A 324 -3.99 2.65 13.73
N THR A 325 -4.81 2.62 14.78
CA THR A 325 -4.86 3.71 15.75
C THR A 325 -3.90 3.39 16.89
N LEU A 326 -2.89 4.23 17.09
CA LEU A 326 -1.85 4.09 18.11
C LEU A 326 -2.08 5.16 19.18
N GLY A 327 -2.73 4.76 20.28
CA GLY A 327 -3.23 5.72 21.26
C GLY A 327 -4.32 6.61 20.66
N ASP A 328 -4.11 7.93 20.70
CA ASP A 328 -5.03 8.93 20.11
C ASP A 328 -4.65 9.30 18.66
N TRP A 329 -3.59 8.72 18.11
CA TRP A 329 -3.03 9.12 16.83
C TRP A 329 -3.24 8.06 15.75
N PRO A 330 -3.54 8.49 14.50
CA PRO A 330 -3.55 7.57 13.39
C PRO A 330 -2.10 7.17 13.04
N GLY A 331 -1.93 5.92 12.63
CA GLY A 331 -0.66 5.38 12.18
C GLY A 331 -0.82 4.33 11.10
N THR A 332 0.30 3.96 10.51
CA THR A 332 0.36 2.93 9.49
C THR A 332 1.66 2.16 9.62
N SER A 333 1.65 0.91 9.19
CA SER A 333 2.85 0.10 9.24
C SER A 333 2.89 -0.94 8.12
N ILE A 334 4.11 -1.38 7.84
CA ILE A 334 4.44 -2.57 7.06
C ILE A 334 4.93 -3.61 8.04
N SER A 335 4.43 -4.84 7.93
CA SER A 335 4.84 -5.95 8.78
C SER A 335 5.39 -7.06 7.88
N GLY A 336 6.71 -7.19 7.86
CA GLY A 336 7.44 -7.98 6.86
C GLY A 336 7.20 -9.48 6.93
N LEU A 337 6.64 -10.01 8.02
CA LEU A 337 6.27 -11.42 8.15
C LEU A 337 4.75 -11.60 8.10
N TYR A 338 3.99 -10.68 8.71
CA TYR A 338 2.53 -10.63 8.60
C TYR A 338 2.05 -10.58 7.15
N SER A 339 2.72 -9.82 6.28
CA SER A 339 2.36 -9.67 4.87
C SER A 339 2.48 -10.97 4.05
N MET A 340 3.03 -12.05 4.63
CA MET A 340 3.10 -13.37 3.98
C MET A 340 1.78 -14.14 4.07
N LEU A 341 0.84 -13.74 4.94
CA LEU A 341 -0.43 -14.44 5.09
C LEU A 341 -1.43 -13.99 4.02
N ASN A 342 -2.01 -14.98 3.34
CA ASN A 342 -3.05 -14.75 2.34
C ASN A 342 -4.41 -14.48 2.99
N HIS A 343 -5.36 -14.06 2.15
CA HIS A 343 -6.72 -13.80 2.58
C HIS A 343 -7.67 -14.98 2.38
N SER A 344 -8.55 -15.18 3.35
CA SER A 344 -9.78 -15.96 3.24
C SER A 344 -10.97 -15.19 3.81
N CYS A 345 -12.15 -15.27 3.18
CA CYS A 345 -13.40 -14.75 3.74
C CYS A 345 -13.93 -15.63 4.89
N SER A 346 -13.29 -16.78 5.15
CA SER A 346 -13.45 -17.60 6.36
C SER A 346 -12.05 -17.88 6.92
N PRO A 347 -11.43 -16.88 7.57
CA PRO A 347 -10.05 -16.99 8.05
C PRO A 347 -9.92 -17.96 9.22
N ASN A 348 -8.74 -18.54 9.38
CA ASN A 348 -8.37 -19.39 10.52
C ASN A 348 -7.32 -18.73 11.42
N VAL A 349 -6.88 -17.53 11.07
CA VAL A 349 -5.99 -16.67 11.85
C VAL A 349 -6.62 -15.31 12.04
N ASP A 350 -6.47 -14.78 13.25
CA ASP A 350 -6.72 -13.38 13.56
C ASP A 350 -5.45 -12.77 14.15
N TRP A 351 -5.43 -11.46 14.25
CA TRP A 351 -4.27 -10.73 14.70
C TRP A 351 -4.67 -9.58 15.62
N ARG A 352 -3.74 -9.17 16.46
CA ARG A 352 -3.89 -8.01 17.32
C ARG A 352 -2.59 -7.23 17.38
N HIS A 353 -2.74 -5.96 17.73
CA HIS A 353 -1.61 -5.18 18.20
C HIS A 353 -1.48 -5.35 19.71
N ASP A 354 -0.26 -5.60 20.17
CA ASP A 354 -0.01 -5.58 21.61
C ASP A 354 -0.02 -4.12 22.11
N SER A 355 -0.52 -3.94 23.33
CA SER A 355 -1.01 -2.66 23.85
C SER A 355 -0.01 -1.53 23.65
N ALA A 356 -0.38 -0.62 22.74
CA ALA A 356 0.30 0.61 22.36
C ALA A 356 1.48 0.52 21.37
N SER A 357 1.80 -0.61 20.73
CA SER A 357 2.87 -0.64 19.71
C SER A 357 2.39 -1.09 18.32
N SER A 358 3.21 -0.87 17.30
CA SER A 358 3.01 -1.41 15.94
C SER A 358 3.38 -2.88 15.79
N GLU A 359 3.79 -3.57 16.86
CA GLU A 359 4.00 -5.03 16.88
C GLU A 359 2.68 -5.75 16.56
N VAL A 360 2.76 -6.84 15.79
CA VAL A 360 1.60 -7.64 15.41
C VAL A 360 1.75 -9.05 15.96
N THR A 361 0.80 -9.46 16.79
CA THR A 361 0.69 -10.84 17.29
C THR A 361 -0.43 -11.55 16.56
N MET A 362 -0.12 -12.69 15.92
CA MET A 362 -1.06 -13.49 15.15
C MET A 362 -1.35 -14.81 15.87
N PHE A 363 -2.61 -15.21 15.87
CA PHE A 363 -3.08 -16.41 16.57
C PHE A 363 -4.20 -17.11 15.81
N THR A 364 -4.32 -18.42 15.97
CA THR A 364 -5.39 -19.19 15.33
C THR A 364 -6.75 -18.92 15.97
N THR A 365 -7.81 -18.87 15.18
CA THR A 365 -9.20 -18.71 15.65
C THR A 365 -9.93 -20.04 15.83
N ARG A 366 -9.34 -21.12 15.34
CA ARG A 366 -9.82 -22.50 15.44
C ARG A 366 -8.65 -23.48 15.32
N ASP A 367 -8.90 -24.75 15.57
CA ASP A 367 -7.92 -25.79 15.29
C ASP A 367 -7.56 -25.81 13.79
N CYS A 368 -6.27 -25.94 13.50
CA CYS A 368 -5.71 -26.01 12.15
C CYS A 368 -4.90 -27.30 12.00
N LYS A 369 -5.01 -27.96 10.85
CA LYS A 369 -4.28 -29.21 10.59
C LYS A 369 -2.90 -28.96 10.01
N LYS A 370 -1.97 -29.89 10.22
CA LYS A 370 -0.68 -29.90 9.51
C LYS A 370 -0.91 -29.78 8.00
N GLY A 371 -0.19 -28.86 7.36
CA GLY A 371 -0.28 -28.59 5.92
C GLY A 371 -1.44 -27.67 5.51
N GLU A 372 -2.24 -27.19 6.46
CA GLU A 372 -3.29 -26.21 6.18
C GLU A 372 -2.70 -24.80 5.98
N GLU A 373 -3.16 -24.07 4.96
CA GLU A 373 -2.80 -22.65 4.78
C GLU A 373 -3.47 -21.79 5.85
N LEU A 374 -2.68 -20.87 6.41
CA LEU A 374 -3.09 -19.94 7.45
C LEU A 374 -3.41 -18.59 6.81
N CYS A 375 -4.66 -18.18 6.94
CA CYS A 375 -5.23 -17.04 6.24
C CYS A 375 -5.92 -16.07 7.20
N ILE A 376 -5.78 -14.78 6.90
CA ILE A 376 -6.43 -13.66 7.60
C ILE A 376 -7.56 -13.04 6.76
N SER A 377 -8.33 -12.10 7.34
CA SER A 377 -9.27 -11.28 6.56
C SER A 377 -8.66 -9.91 6.21
N TYR A 378 -8.39 -9.64 4.92
CA TYR A 378 -7.94 -8.30 4.47
C TYR A 378 -9.05 -7.24 4.56
N ILE A 379 -10.31 -7.67 4.61
CA ILE A 379 -11.48 -6.79 4.70
C ILE A 379 -12.10 -6.77 6.10
N GLY A 380 -11.39 -7.34 7.09
CA GLY A 380 -11.82 -7.39 8.49
C GLY A 380 -13.17 -8.07 8.69
N SER A 381 -13.82 -7.75 9.81
CA SER A 381 -15.16 -8.23 10.15
C SER A 381 -16.25 -7.66 9.26
N VAL A 382 -16.05 -6.48 8.66
CA VAL A 382 -16.99 -5.86 7.71
C VAL A 382 -17.29 -6.79 6.53
N GLY A 383 -16.32 -7.61 6.13
CA GLY A 383 -16.52 -8.62 5.08
C GLY A 383 -17.56 -9.70 5.43
N ASN A 384 -17.90 -9.91 6.71
CA ASN A 384 -18.83 -10.97 7.09
C ASN A 384 -20.26 -10.70 6.63
N ASP A 385 -20.66 -9.43 6.61
CA ASP A 385 -22.02 -8.98 6.27
C ASP A 385 -22.15 -8.61 4.78
N MET A 386 -21.06 -8.68 4.02
CA MET A 386 -21.03 -8.35 2.59
C MET A 386 -21.40 -9.56 1.72
N SER A 387 -22.13 -9.31 0.63
CA SER A 387 -22.38 -10.31 -0.41
C SER A 387 -21.08 -10.81 -1.06
N VAL A 388 -21.09 -12.01 -1.66
CA VAL A 388 -19.94 -12.53 -2.40
C VAL A 388 -19.48 -11.58 -3.52
N VAL A 389 -20.42 -10.87 -4.15
CA VAL A 389 -20.14 -9.87 -5.20
C VAL A 389 -19.38 -8.69 -4.61
N ASP A 390 -19.85 -8.14 -3.50
CA ASP A 390 -19.22 -6.99 -2.86
C ASP A 390 -17.85 -7.33 -2.28
N ARG A 391 -17.69 -8.51 -1.68
CA ARG A 391 -16.38 -8.98 -1.18
C ARG A 391 -15.38 -9.08 -2.32
N ARG A 392 -15.75 -9.73 -3.43
CA ARG A 392 -14.89 -9.89 -4.62
C ARG A 392 -14.51 -8.54 -5.22
N LYS A 393 -15.47 -7.61 -5.33
CA LYS A 393 -15.21 -6.25 -5.78
C LYS A 393 -14.21 -5.52 -4.88
N LYS A 394 -14.37 -5.62 -3.56
CA LYS A 394 -13.46 -4.97 -2.59
C LYS A 394 -12.06 -5.58 -2.60
N LEU A 395 -11.96 -6.91 -2.73
CA LEU A 395 -10.68 -7.63 -2.72
C LEU A 395 -9.89 -7.53 -4.03
N MET A 396 -10.50 -7.00 -5.09
CA MET A 396 -9.89 -6.95 -6.42
C MET A 396 -8.54 -6.23 -6.43
N GLY A 397 -8.39 -5.16 -5.64
CA GLY A 397 -7.14 -4.41 -5.53
C GLY A 397 -5.94 -5.23 -5.02
N TRP A 398 -6.18 -6.23 -4.17
CA TRP A 398 -5.13 -7.09 -3.60
C TRP A 398 -4.84 -8.34 -4.42
N PHE A 399 -5.88 -8.93 -5.03
CA PHE A 399 -5.78 -10.20 -5.74
C PHE A 399 -5.62 -10.05 -7.25
N GLY A 400 -6.14 -8.97 -7.84
CA GLY A 400 -6.28 -8.83 -9.29
C GLY A 400 -7.22 -9.86 -9.93
N MET A 401 -7.96 -10.62 -9.12
CA MET A 401 -8.93 -11.61 -9.56
C MET A 401 -10.00 -11.83 -8.47
N PRO A 402 -11.17 -12.42 -8.81
CA PRO A 402 -12.19 -12.77 -7.82
C PRO A 402 -11.66 -13.74 -6.75
N CYS A 403 -11.92 -13.46 -5.48
CA CYS A 403 -11.60 -14.36 -4.37
C CYS A 403 -12.27 -15.74 -4.55
N ARG A 404 -11.45 -16.80 -4.40
CA ARG A 404 -11.82 -18.22 -4.57
C ARG A 404 -11.75 -19.04 -3.28
N CYS A 405 -11.69 -18.39 -2.12
CA CYS A 405 -11.77 -19.12 -0.85
C CYS A 405 -13.08 -19.91 -0.75
N LYS A 406 -13.08 -20.97 0.08
CA LYS A 406 -14.23 -21.88 0.24
C LYS A 406 -15.57 -21.15 0.38
N LYS A 407 -15.66 -20.16 1.28
CA LYS A 407 -16.88 -19.35 1.49
C LYS A 407 -17.35 -18.66 0.21
N CYS A 408 -16.45 -18.00 -0.53
CA CYS A 408 -16.82 -17.30 -1.78
C CYS A 408 -17.22 -18.27 -2.89
N THR A 409 -16.59 -19.44 -2.99
CA THR A 409 -16.94 -20.44 -4.00
C THR A 409 -18.31 -21.05 -3.73
N GLU A 410 -18.59 -21.41 -2.46
CA GLU A 410 -19.89 -21.95 -2.03
C GLU A 410 -21.02 -20.91 -2.23
N GLU A 411 -20.85 -19.68 -1.77
CA GLU A 411 -21.88 -18.63 -1.91
C GLU A 411 -22.12 -18.26 -3.39
N ALA A 412 -21.07 -18.21 -4.21
CA ALA A 412 -21.23 -17.92 -5.65
C ALA A 412 -22.01 -19.02 -6.38
N ALA A 413 -21.79 -20.29 -6.02
CA ALA A 413 -22.55 -21.40 -6.60
C ALA A 413 -24.05 -21.31 -6.24
N VAL A 414 -24.37 -20.96 -4.99
CA VAL A 414 -25.76 -20.75 -4.55
C VAL A 414 -26.42 -19.60 -5.31
N GLN A 415 -25.70 -18.48 -5.51
CA GLN A 415 -26.22 -17.33 -6.26
C GLN A 415 -26.58 -17.71 -7.71
N ILE A 416 -25.70 -18.44 -8.40
CA ILE A 416 -25.93 -18.90 -9.78
C ILE A 416 -27.20 -19.75 -9.88
N VAL A 417 -27.39 -20.70 -8.95
CA VAL A 417 -28.59 -21.55 -8.94
C VAL A 417 -29.86 -20.72 -8.70
N SER A 418 -29.81 -19.73 -7.80
CA SER A 418 -30.92 -18.82 -7.54
C SER A 418 -31.26 -17.98 -8.77
N ASP A 419 -30.27 -17.40 -9.44
CA ASP A 419 -30.46 -16.54 -10.62
C ASP A 419 -31.04 -17.34 -11.79
N LEU A 420 -30.57 -18.56 -12.03
CA LEU A 420 -31.12 -19.47 -13.04
C LEU A 420 -32.58 -19.85 -12.73
N SER A 421 -32.91 -20.09 -11.47
CA SER A 421 -34.27 -20.44 -11.04
C SER A 421 -35.24 -19.26 -11.21
N ALA A 422 -34.80 -18.04 -10.87
CA ALA A 422 -35.58 -16.82 -11.08
C ALA A 422 -35.79 -16.53 -12.58
N ALA A 423 -34.75 -16.70 -13.41
CA ALA A 423 -34.85 -16.55 -14.85
C ALA A 423 -35.87 -17.54 -15.46
N ALA A 424 -35.85 -18.81 -15.03
CA ALA A 424 -36.82 -19.81 -15.49
C ALA A 424 -38.27 -19.43 -15.12
N GLN A 425 -38.51 -18.93 -13.89
CA GLN A 425 -39.84 -18.48 -13.47
C GLN A 425 -40.34 -17.25 -14.25
N THR A 426 -39.45 -16.34 -14.64
CA THR A 426 -39.83 -15.19 -15.48
C THR A 426 -40.18 -15.58 -16.92
N VAL A 427 -39.60 -16.67 -17.44
CA VAL A 427 -39.93 -17.21 -18.76
C VAL A 427 -41.31 -17.89 -18.73
N ASP A 428 -41.63 -18.63 -17.66
CA ASP A 428 -42.95 -19.28 -17.48
C ASP A 428 -44.10 -18.29 -17.23
N LEU A 429 -43.82 -17.08 -16.72
CA LEU A 429 -44.81 -16.01 -16.54
C LEU A 429 -45.02 -15.15 -17.80
N ALA A 430 -44.12 -15.25 -18.78
CA ALA A 430 -44.17 -14.52 -20.05
C ALA A 430 -44.69 -15.37 -21.23
N ALA A 431 -44.87 -16.67 -21.02
CA ALA A 431 -45.52 -17.62 -21.94
C ALA A 431 -47.00 -17.81 -21.55
#